data_AF-A0A9D8H4D4-F1
#
_entry.id   AF-A0A9D8H4D4-F1
#
_cell.length_a   1.000
_cell.length_b   1.000
_cell.length_c   1.000
_cell.angle_alpha   90.00
_cell.angle_beta   90.00
_cell.angle_gamma   90.00
#
_symmetry.space_group_name_H-M   'P 1'
#
loop_
_entity.id
_entity.type
_entity.pdbx_description
1 polymer ?
#
loop_
_entity_poly.entity_id
_entity_poly.type
_entity_poly.pdbx_seq_one_letter_code
_entity_poly.pdbx_strand_id
1 'polypeptide(L)'
;MGGTLVGLAFLLAARRLLEARGRHFEPTRAGDGMRTSVLVFVVLLVHSLPEGFAIGTAYASDTAGLSLFVILAIAIQNIPEGTSVAIPMAEAGFSRSSMFWAAVGTSAPQPIGALIAYLLVEQIEPLLPFSFGFAAGAMLALVAIELLPRALRDSVSRALAGTVAGAVVMLALSIALGV
;
A
#
# COMPACT_ATOMS: atom_id res chain seq x y z
N MET A 1 4.62 -9.09 15.82
CA MET A 1 5.80 -9.46 15.00
C MET A 1 5.47 -10.50 13.92
N GLY A 2 4.66 -11.53 14.19
CA GLY A 2 4.31 -12.56 13.18
C GLY A 2 3.78 -11.99 11.86
N GLY A 3 2.82 -11.05 11.90
CA GLY A 3 2.28 -10.40 10.70
C GLY A 3 3.36 -9.74 9.85
N THR A 4 4.27 -8.97 10.44
CA THR A 4 5.35 -8.26 9.74
C THR A 4 6.26 -9.19 8.96
N LEU A 5 6.64 -10.33 9.55
CA LEU A 5 7.45 -11.34 8.85
C LEU A 5 6.69 -11.96 7.69
N VAL A 6 5.40 -12.23 7.85
CA VAL A 6 4.54 -12.76 6.79
C VAL A 6 4.39 -11.74 5.66
N GLY A 7 4.19 -10.45 5.97
CA GLY A 7 4.12 -9.38 4.97
C GLY A 7 5.41 -9.24 4.15
N LEU A 8 6.57 -9.30 4.83
CA LEU A 8 7.87 -9.30 4.17
C LEU A 8 8.05 -10.55 3.28
N ALA A 9 7.71 -11.73 3.80
CA ALA A 9 7.77 -12.98 3.05
C ALA A 9 6.83 -12.96 1.83
N PHE A 10 5.64 -12.39 1.97
CA PHE A 10 4.68 -12.20 0.89
C PHE A 10 5.28 -11.37 -0.24
N LEU A 11 5.90 -10.22 0.07
CA LEU A 11 6.53 -9.40 -0.96
C LEU A 11 7.67 -10.15 -1.67
N LEU A 12 8.53 -10.82 -0.91
CA LEU A 12 9.63 -11.60 -1.48
C LEU A 12 9.12 -12.74 -2.37
N ALA A 13 8.03 -13.39 -1.98
CA ALA A 13 7.38 -14.43 -2.77
C ALA A 13 6.74 -13.86 -4.04
N ALA A 14 5.98 -12.77 -3.94
CA ALA A 14 5.38 -12.08 -5.08
C ALA A 14 6.45 -11.66 -6.09
N ARG A 15 7.55 -11.08 -5.60
CA ARG A 15 8.70 -10.69 -6.40
C ARG A 15 9.34 -11.91 -7.10
N ARG A 16 9.64 -12.97 -6.37
CA ARG A 16 10.23 -14.21 -6.93
C ARG A 16 9.31 -14.85 -7.97
N LEU A 17 7.99 -14.85 -7.73
CA LEU A 17 7.01 -15.37 -8.67
C LEU A 17 6.97 -14.55 -9.96
N LEU A 18 6.99 -13.22 -9.85
CA LEU A 18 7.05 -12.33 -11.01
C LEU A 18 8.37 -12.46 -11.76
N GLU A 19 9.51 -12.64 -11.08
CA GLU A 19 10.80 -12.90 -11.72
C GLU A 19 10.83 -14.26 -12.42
N ALA A 20 10.25 -15.30 -11.81
CA ALA A 20 10.14 -16.62 -12.42
C ALA A 20 9.26 -16.61 -13.68
N ARG A 21 8.15 -15.86 -13.65
CA ARG A 21 7.29 -15.63 -14.84
C ARG A 21 7.90 -14.62 -15.82
N GLY A 22 8.82 -13.79 -15.34
CA GLY A 22 9.38 -12.64 -16.01
C GLY A 22 10.62 -12.92 -16.87
N ARG A 23 10.99 -14.18 -17.11
CA ARG A 23 11.98 -14.54 -18.15
C ARG A 23 11.58 -14.11 -19.59
N HIS A 24 10.46 -13.39 -19.75
CA HIS A 24 9.99 -12.79 -21.01
C HIS A 24 9.94 -11.25 -20.98
N PHE A 25 10.29 -10.57 -19.89
CA PHE A 25 10.47 -9.11 -19.92
C PHE A 25 11.85 -8.82 -20.52
N GLU A 26 11.88 -8.34 -21.77
CA GLU A 26 13.13 -7.91 -22.41
C GLU A 26 13.84 -6.86 -21.53
N PRO A 27 15.19 -6.84 -21.51
CA PRO A 27 16.00 -5.92 -20.71
C PRO A 27 16.02 -4.52 -21.33
N THR A 28 14.84 -3.93 -21.53
CA THR A 28 14.66 -2.52 -21.88
C THR A 28 14.10 -1.77 -20.67
N ARG A 29 14.33 -0.45 -20.58
CA ARG A 29 13.75 0.40 -19.53
C ARG A 29 12.22 0.27 -19.41
N ALA A 30 11.53 -0.09 -20.50
CA ALA A 30 10.09 -0.34 -20.52
C ALA A 30 9.69 -1.68 -19.86
N GLY A 31 10.53 -2.72 -19.95
CA GLY A 31 10.30 -4.02 -19.30
C GLY A 31 10.31 -3.95 -17.77
N ASP A 32 11.20 -3.11 -17.22
CA ASP A 32 11.30 -2.87 -15.77
C ASP A 32 10.09 -2.12 -15.20
N GLY A 33 9.50 -1.20 -15.98
CA GLY A 33 8.29 -0.45 -15.61
C GLY A 33 7.10 -1.38 -15.41
N MET A 34 6.82 -2.24 -16.39
CA MET A 34 5.69 -3.19 -16.35
C MET A 34 5.77 -4.15 -15.17
N ARG A 35 6.95 -4.74 -14.92
CA ARG A 35 7.17 -5.65 -13.77
C ARG A 35 6.81 -4.97 -12.46
N THR A 36 7.28 -3.74 -12.26
CA THR A 36 6.96 -2.99 -11.05
C THR A 36 5.52 -2.51 -10.99
N SER A 37 4.90 -2.12 -12.11
CA SER A 37 3.47 -1.80 -12.11
C SER A 37 2.67 -2.96 -11.53
N VAL A 38 2.96 -4.18 -11.97
CA VAL A 38 2.29 -5.39 -11.46
C VAL A 38 2.64 -5.64 -9.99
N LEU A 39 3.92 -5.54 -9.61
CA LEU A 39 4.33 -5.77 -8.21
C LEU A 39 3.67 -4.77 -7.26
N VAL A 40 3.74 -3.47 -7.57
CA VAL A 40 3.15 -2.39 -6.77
C VAL A 40 1.64 -2.57 -6.70
N PHE A 41 0.98 -2.85 -7.82
CA PHE A 41 -0.46 -3.10 -7.85
C PHE A 41 -0.86 -4.27 -6.94
N VAL A 42 -0.22 -5.43 -7.05
CA VAL A 42 -0.55 -6.62 -6.26
C VAL A 42 -0.31 -6.37 -4.77
N VAL A 43 0.78 -5.70 -4.42
CA VAL A 43 1.11 -5.44 -3.02
C VAL A 43 0.13 -4.46 -2.41
N LEU A 44 -0.19 -3.36 -3.10
CA LEU A 44 -1.18 -2.39 -2.62
C LEU A 44 -2.59 -2.97 -2.57
N LEU A 45 -2.97 -3.81 -3.54
CA LEU A 45 -4.23 -4.54 -3.51
C LEU A 45 -4.37 -5.34 -2.21
N VAL A 46 -3.35 -6.11 -1.82
CA VAL A 46 -3.42 -6.92 -0.61
C VAL A 46 -3.28 -6.05 0.66
N HIS A 47 -2.52 -4.95 0.61
CA HIS A 47 -2.38 -3.99 1.71
C HIS A 47 -3.70 -3.30 2.08
N SER A 48 -4.55 -3.03 1.08
CA SER A 48 -5.83 -2.38 1.26
C SER A 48 -6.86 -3.20 2.05
N LEU A 49 -6.65 -4.50 2.25
CA LEU A 49 -7.54 -5.34 3.06
C LEU A 49 -7.45 -5.00 4.56
N PRO A 50 -6.26 -4.96 5.20
CA PRO A 50 -6.07 -4.44 6.55
C PRO A 50 -6.73 -3.08 6.82
N GLU A 51 -6.68 -2.16 5.86
CA GLU A 51 -7.30 -0.84 5.97
C GLU A 51 -8.82 -0.93 5.96
N GLY A 52 -9.38 -1.79 5.11
CA GLY A 52 -10.79 -2.14 5.14
C GLY A 52 -11.20 -2.65 6.52
N PHE A 53 -10.43 -3.57 7.12
CA PHE A 53 -10.71 -4.05 8.47
C PHE A 53 -10.73 -2.92 9.49
N ALA A 54 -9.75 -2.00 9.44
CA ALA A 54 -9.71 -0.82 10.30
C ALA A 54 -10.98 0.03 10.20
N ILE A 55 -11.45 0.29 8.97
CA ILE A 55 -12.68 1.07 8.71
C ILE A 55 -13.89 0.37 9.34
N GLY A 56 -14.05 -0.94 9.09
CA GLY A 56 -15.18 -1.72 9.58
C GLY A 56 -15.22 -1.83 11.10
N THR A 57 -14.08 -2.11 11.75
CA THR A 57 -14.01 -2.17 13.22
C THR A 57 -14.18 -0.80 13.87
N ALA A 58 -13.63 0.26 13.26
CA ALA A 58 -13.83 1.63 13.76
C ALA A 58 -15.29 2.07 13.65
N TYR A 59 -16.00 1.64 12.60
CA TYR A 59 -17.42 1.89 12.44
C TYR A 59 -18.29 1.11 13.43
N ALA A 60 -17.90 -0.11 13.78
CA ALA A 60 -18.57 -0.93 14.80
C ALA A 60 -18.28 -0.49 16.24
N SER A 61 -17.33 0.42 16.47
CA SER A 61 -16.94 0.88 17.80
C SER A 61 -17.89 1.95 18.35
N ASP A 62 -18.18 1.87 19.65
CA ASP A 62 -18.94 2.90 20.39
C ASP A 62 -18.11 4.18 20.65
N THR A 63 -16.84 4.21 20.23
CA THR A 63 -15.96 5.37 20.43
C THR A 63 -16.37 6.51 19.51
N ALA A 64 -17.00 7.54 20.09
CA ALA A 64 -17.45 8.72 19.34
C ALA A 64 -16.32 9.35 18.52
N GLY A 65 -16.55 9.51 17.21
CA GLY A 65 -15.61 10.15 16.29
C GLY A 65 -14.51 9.23 15.72
N LEU A 66 -14.33 8.01 16.24
CA LEU A 66 -13.27 7.09 15.77
C LEU A 66 -13.47 6.67 14.30
N SER A 67 -14.71 6.38 13.90
CA SER A 67 -15.03 5.97 12.54
C SER A 67 -14.70 7.05 11.51
N LEU A 68 -15.15 8.28 11.75
CA LEU A 68 -14.86 9.43 10.91
C LEU A 68 -13.35 9.69 10.84
N PHE A 69 -12.69 9.60 11.99
CA PHE A 69 -11.25 9.75 12.10
C PHE A 69 -10.48 8.76 11.21
N VAL A 70 -10.77 7.47 11.35
CA VAL A 70 -10.10 6.40 10.58
C VAL A 70 -10.37 6.52 9.08
N ILE A 71 -11.61 6.82 8.70
CA ILE A 71 -11.98 7.01 7.28
C ILE A 71 -11.19 8.17 6.66
N LEU A 72 -11.10 9.30 7.35
CA LEU A 72 -10.37 10.47 6.85
C LEU A 72 -8.86 10.20 6.77
N ALA A 73 -8.28 9.55 7.78
CA ALA A 73 -6.87 9.18 7.79
C ALA A 73 -6.52 8.29 6.58
N ILE A 74 -7.30 7.22 6.37
CA ILE A 74 -7.10 6.27 5.25
C ILE A 74 -7.33 6.96 3.90
N ALA A 75 -8.36 7.80 3.77
CA ALA A 75 -8.63 8.53 2.54
C ALA A 75 -7.47 9.46 2.15
N ILE A 76 -6.83 10.12 3.13
CA ILE A 76 -5.70 11.02 2.88
C ILE A 76 -4.46 10.24 2.41
N GLN A 77 -4.12 9.11 3.03
CA GLN A 77 -2.96 8.30 2.61
C GLN A 77 -3.18 7.57 1.26
N ASN A 78 -4.43 7.24 0.92
CA ASN A 78 -4.77 6.59 -0.35
C ASN A 78 -4.38 7.45 -1.56
N ILE A 79 -4.32 8.79 -1.43
CA ILE A 79 -3.92 9.68 -2.52
C ILE A 79 -2.44 9.46 -2.92
N PRO A 80 -1.46 9.54 -1.99
CA PRO A 80 -0.08 9.10 -2.25
C PRO A 80 0.06 7.66 -2.76
N GLU A 81 -0.73 6.72 -2.23
CA GLU A 81 -0.67 5.31 -2.65
C GLU A 81 -1.12 5.12 -4.10
N GLY A 82 -2.25 5.72 -4.48
CA GLY A 82 -2.73 5.70 -5.86
C GLY A 82 -1.71 6.32 -6.83
N THR A 83 -1.01 7.37 -6.39
CA THR A 83 0.09 7.96 -7.17
C THR A 83 1.26 6.99 -7.34
N SER A 84 1.55 6.20 -6.31
CA SER A 84 2.61 5.17 -6.34
C SER A 84 2.32 4.04 -7.33
N VAL A 85 1.04 3.73 -7.59
CA VAL A 85 0.61 2.82 -8.67
C VAL A 85 0.80 3.47 -10.04
N ALA A 86 0.41 4.74 -10.18
CA ALA A 86 0.39 5.45 -11.45
C ALA A 86 1.81 5.71 -12.01
N ILE A 87 2.80 6.00 -11.18
CA ILE A 87 4.17 6.32 -11.61
C ILE A 87 4.81 5.20 -12.47
N PRO A 88 4.95 3.95 -11.99
CA PRO A 88 5.57 2.89 -12.80
C PRO A 88 4.72 2.54 -14.03
N MET A 89 3.39 2.71 -13.95
CA MET A 89 2.52 2.54 -15.13
C MET A 89 2.76 3.64 -16.18
N ALA A 90 3.00 4.88 -15.77
CA ALA A 90 3.39 5.95 -16.68
C ALA A 90 4.72 5.64 -17.37
N GLU A 91 5.70 5.16 -16.61
CA GLU A 91 7.01 4.70 -17.14
C GLU A 91 6.86 3.54 -18.14
N ALA A 92 5.88 2.66 -17.92
CA ALA A 92 5.53 1.57 -18.82
C ALA A 92 4.64 1.98 -20.00
N GLY A 93 4.30 3.26 -20.15
CA GLY A 93 3.55 3.80 -21.29
C GLY A 93 2.04 3.59 -21.24
N PHE A 94 1.46 3.33 -20.07
CA PHE A 94 0.00 3.17 -19.92
C PHE A 94 -0.76 4.49 -20.10
N SER A 95 -2.02 4.38 -20.56
CA SER A 95 -2.92 5.53 -20.70
C SER A 95 -3.32 6.11 -19.33
N ARG A 96 -3.69 7.40 -19.30
CA ARG A 96 -4.17 8.07 -18.07
C ARG A 96 -5.37 7.38 -17.43
N SER A 97 -6.29 6.87 -18.25
CA SER A 97 -7.47 6.14 -17.76
C SER A 97 -7.08 4.80 -17.13
N SER A 98 -6.15 4.07 -17.75
CA SER A 98 -5.64 2.81 -17.20
C SER A 98 -4.96 3.02 -15.85
N MET A 99 -4.15 4.08 -15.71
CA MET A 99 -3.49 4.42 -14.45
C MET A 99 -4.51 4.78 -13.35
N PHE A 100 -5.52 5.59 -13.68
CA PHE A 100 -6.57 5.96 -12.75
C PHE A 100 -7.34 4.74 -12.25
N TRP A 101 -7.83 3.89 -13.16
CA TRP A 101 -8.61 2.71 -12.77
C TRP A 101 -7.78 1.64 -12.08
N ALA A 102 -6.48 1.53 -12.39
CA ALA A 102 -5.58 0.66 -11.62
C ALA A 102 -5.41 1.17 -10.17
N ALA A 103 -5.23 2.48 -9.97
CA ALA A 103 -5.14 3.07 -8.63
C ALA A 103 -6.46 2.93 -7.85
N VAL A 104 -7.62 3.09 -8.49
CA VAL A 104 -8.92 2.79 -7.86
C VAL A 104 -9.04 1.30 -7.54
N GLY A 105 -8.58 0.45 -8.45
CA GLY A 105 -8.64 -1.01 -8.32
C GLY A 105 -7.84 -1.54 -7.14
N THR A 106 -6.70 -0.94 -6.78
CA THR A 106 -5.93 -1.36 -5.60
C THR A 106 -6.71 -1.18 -4.30
N SER A 107 -7.61 -0.20 -4.23
CA SER A 107 -8.45 0.05 -3.05
C SER A 107 -9.73 -0.78 -2.99
N ALA A 108 -10.04 -1.59 -4.01
CA ALA A 108 -11.24 -2.42 -4.04
C ALA A 108 -11.40 -3.39 -2.83
N PRO A 109 -10.32 -3.88 -2.20
CA PRO A 109 -10.43 -4.70 -0.99
C PRO A 109 -10.87 -3.91 0.26
N GLN A 110 -10.73 -2.58 0.30
CA GLN A 110 -11.16 -1.75 1.44
C GLN A 110 -12.66 -1.90 1.75
N PRO A 111 -13.61 -1.69 0.80
CA PRO A 111 -15.03 -1.86 1.09
C PRO A 111 -15.41 -3.29 1.46
N ILE A 112 -14.75 -4.29 0.86
CA ILE A 112 -14.98 -5.71 1.17
C ILE A 112 -14.51 -6.01 2.60
N GLY A 113 -13.30 -5.58 2.96
CA GLY A 113 -12.75 -5.71 4.30
C GLY A 113 -13.59 -4.99 5.34
N ALA A 114 -14.03 -3.77 5.06
CA ALA A 114 -14.88 -2.99 5.96
C ALA A 114 -16.21 -3.69 6.24
N LEU A 115 -16.85 -4.24 5.22
CA LEU A 115 -18.10 -5.00 5.41
C LEU A 115 -17.87 -6.26 6.26
N ILE A 116 -16.81 -7.03 5.96
CA ILE A 116 -16.46 -8.23 6.72
C ILE A 116 -16.17 -7.88 8.19
N ALA A 117 -15.36 -6.86 8.43
CA ALA A 117 -14.97 -6.43 9.77
C ALA A 117 -16.12 -5.85 10.58
N TYR A 118 -17.05 -5.14 9.93
CA TYR A 118 -18.26 -4.68 10.60
C TYR A 118 -19.15 -5.85 11.03
N LEU A 119 -19.36 -6.84 10.15
CA LEU A 119 -20.24 -7.99 10.44
C LEU A 119 -19.63 -8.98 11.44
N LEU A 120 -18.29 -9.06 11.50
CA LEU A 120 -17.53 -10.04 12.29
C LEU A 120 -16.56 -9.34 13.27
N VAL A 121 -16.96 -8.21 13.85
CA VAL A 121 -16.06 -7.35 14.65
C VAL A 121 -15.36 -8.12 15.77
N GLU A 122 -16.07 -8.97 16.50
CA GLU A 122 -15.52 -9.78 17.60
C GLU A 122 -14.43 -10.76 17.13
N GLN A 123 -14.47 -11.19 15.86
CA GLN A 123 -13.47 -12.09 15.29
C GLN A 123 -12.32 -11.33 14.62
N ILE A 124 -12.59 -10.15 14.07
CA ILE A 124 -11.60 -9.37 13.34
C ILE A 124 -10.77 -8.48 14.26
N GLU A 125 -11.35 -7.90 15.31
CA GLU A 125 -10.65 -7.00 16.23
C GLU A 125 -9.38 -7.64 16.83
N PRO A 126 -9.40 -8.91 17.34
CA PRO A 126 -8.19 -9.56 17.83
C PRO A 126 -7.13 -9.83 16.75
N LEU A 127 -7.52 -9.83 15.47
CA LEU A 127 -6.63 -10.05 14.33
C LEU A 127 -6.01 -8.76 13.79
N LEU A 128 -6.52 -7.59 14.17
CA LEU A 128 -6.00 -6.29 13.71
C LEU A 128 -4.49 -6.12 13.92
N PRO A 129 -3.89 -6.47 15.08
CA PRO A 129 -2.44 -6.34 15.26
C PRO A 129 -1.63 -7.20 14.28
N PHE A 130 -2.15 -8.38 13.94
CA PHE A 130 -1.53 -9.23 12.93
C PHE A 130 -1.71 -8.64 11.53
N SER A 131 -2.92 -8.18 11.21
CA SER A 131 -3.29 -7.56 9.94
C SER A 131 -2.45 -6.31 9.62
N PHE A 132 -2.36 -5.36 10.56
CA PHE A 132 -1.50 -4.19 10.43
C PHE A 132 -0.02 -4.54 10.41
N GLY A 133 0.38 -5.54 11.21
CA GLY A 133 1.73 -6.08 11.14
C GLY A 133 2.09 -6.56 9.73
N PHE A 134 1.20 -7.33 9.11
CA PHE A 134 1.34 -7.79 7.72
C PHE A 134 1.43 -6.62 6.74
N ALA A 135 0.50 -5.66 6.82
CA ALA A 135 0.47 -4.47 5.99
C ALA A 135 1.80 -3.69 6.08
N ALA A 136 2.28 -3.45 7.30
CA ALA A 136 3.55 -2.77 7.56
C ALA A 136 4.75 -3.52 6.99
N GLY A 137 4.82 -4.85 7.18
CA GLY A 137 5.91 -5.67 6.64
C GLY A 137 5.96 -5.67 5.12
N ALA A 138 4.81 -5.78 4.45
CA ALA A 138 4.71 -5.71 3.00
C ALA A 138 5.13 -4.34 2.46
N MET A 139 4.66 -3.25 3.08
CA MET A 139 4.99 -1.89 2.64
C MET A 139 6.44 -1.50 2.88
N LEU A 140 7.01 -1.84 4.04
CA LEU A 140 8.43 -1.63 4.31
C LEU A 140 9.31 -2.33 3.27
N ALA A 141 8.98 -3.59 2.95
CA ALA A 141 9.71 -4.34 1.96
C ALA A 141 9.51 -3.75 0.54
N LEU A 142 8.31 -3.32 0.18
CA LEU A 142 8.02 -2.68 -1.12
C LEU A 142 8.84 -1.40 -1.30
N VAL A 143 8.83 -0.54 -0.28
CA VAL A 143 9.56 0.74 -0.29
C VAL A 143 11.06 0.47 -0.37
N ALA A 144 11.60 -0.39 0.49
CA ALA A 144 13.03 -0.63 0.57
C ALA A 144 13.62 -1.32 -0.67
N ILE A 145 12.89 -2.27 -1.25
CA ILE A 145 13.40 -3.14 -2.32
C ILE A 145 13.06 -2.60 -3.71
N GLU A 146 11.92 -1.94 -3.87
CA GLU A 146 11.43 -1.51 -5.18
C GLU A 146 11.42 0.02 -5.33
N LEU A 147 10.71 0.76 -4.47
CA LEU A 147 10.50 2.21 -4.68
C LEU A 147 11.74 3.06 -4.39
N LEU A 148 12.42 2.84 -3.26
CA LEU A 148 13.56 3.65 -2.85
C LEU A 148 14.76 3.49 -3.80
N PRO A 149 15.17 2.27 -4.22
CA PRO A 149 16.24 2.11 -5.21
C PRO A 149 15.91 2.77 -6.55
N ARG A 150 14.63 2.80 -6.95
CA ARG A 150 14.19 3.51 -8.16
C ARG A 150 14.36 5.01 -8.04
N ALA A 151 13.85 5.60 -6.96
CA ALA A 151 13.97 7.02 -6.71
C ALA A 151 15.44 7.47 -6.67
N LEU A 152 16.31 6.67 -6.02
CA LEU A 152 17.75 6.94 -5.94
C LEU A 152 18.45 6.88 -7.31
N ARG A 153 17.97 6.05 -8.26
CA ARG A 153 18.49 6.00 -9.63
C ARG A 153 18.15 7.26 -10.45
N ASP A 154 17.02 7.90 -10.15
CA ASP A 154 16.61 9.15 -10.81
C ASP A 154 17.34 10.36 -10.19
N SER A 155 17.27 10.53 -8.86
CA SER A 155 17.95 11.62 -8.16
C SER A 155 18.01 11.36 -6.66
N VAL A 156 19.24 11.29 -6.12
CA VAL A 156 19.47 11.14 -4.67
C VAL A 156 18.84 12.29 -3.87
N SER A 157 19.00 13.54 -4.34
CA SER A 157 18.46 14.71 -3.65
C SER A 157 16.93 14.71 -3.62
N ARG A 158 16.27 14.42 -4.75
CA ARG A 158 14.79 14.34 -4.81
C ARG A 158 14.26 13.15 -4.01
N ALA A 159 14.93 12.01 -4.05
CA ALA A 159 14.55 10.84 -3.26
C ALA A 159 14.59 11.14 -1.76
N LEU A 160 15.71 11.69 -1.26
CA LEU A 160 15.84 12.07 0.15
C LEU A 160 14.83 13.14 0.56
N ALA A 161 14.67 14.19 -0.25
CA ALA A 161 13.69 15.25 0.02
C ALA A 161 12.27 14.69 0.08
N GLY A 162 11.88 13.82 -0.85
CA GLY A 162 10.58 13.17 -0.87
C GLY A 162 10.35 12.24 0.32
N THR A 163 11.34 11.41 0.68
CA THR A 163 11.27 10.53 1.85
C THR A 163 11.15 11.32 3.15
N VAL A 164 11.96 12.36 3.33
CA VAL A 164 11.90 13.21 4.54
C VAL A 164 10.57 13.98 4.59
N ALA A 165 10.14 14.58 3.47
CA ALA A 165 8.87 15.28 3.42
C ALA A 165 7.69 14.35 3.75
N GLY A 166 7.65 13.16 3.16
CA GLY A 166 6.63 12.15 3.45
C GLY A 166 6.63 11.72 4.92
N ALA A 167 7.81 11.45 5.49
CA ALA A 167 7.95 11.09 6.91
C ALA A 167 7.49 12.21 7.84
N VAL A 168 7.85 13.46 7.53
CA VAL A 168 7.42 14.65 8.31
C VAL A 168 5.92 14.85 8.22
N VAL A 169 5.32 14.72 7.03
CA VAL A 169 3.87 14.84 6.84
C VAL A 169 3.14 13.76 7.64
N MET A 170 3.59 12.49 7.55
CA MET A 170 2.97 11.41 8.32
C MET A 170 3.11 11.61 9.82
N LEU A 171 4.27 12.06 10.30
CA LEU A 171 4.49 12.35 11.72
C LEU A 171 3.61 13.52 12.19
N ALA A 172 3.51 14.58 11.40
CA ALA A 172 2.66 15.73 11.70
C ALA A 172 1.17 15.33 11.75
N LEU A 173 0.72 14.48 10.82
CA LEU A 173 -0.62 13.92 10.85
C LEU A 173 -0.83 13.07 12.10
N SER A 174 0.10 12.17 12.45
CA SER A 174 0.05 11.37 13.68
C SER A 174 -0.18 12.25 14.92
N ILE A 175 0.65 13.28 15.08
CA ILE A 175 0.59 14.21 16.21
C ILE A 175 -0.72 15.01 16.21
N ALA A 176 -1.11 15.58 15.06
CA ALA A 176 -2.33 16.39 14.94
C ALA A 176 -3.60 15.57 15.20
N LEU A 177 -3.54 14.28 14.91
CA LEU A 177 -4.65 13.35 15.01
C LEU A 177 -4.66 12.56 16.34
N GLY A 178 -3.62 12.71 17.16
CA GLY A 178 -3.52 12.07 18.47
C GLY A 178 -3.28 10.55 18.42
N VAL A 179 -2.62 10.07 17.36
CA VAL A 179 -2.25 8.66 17.16
C VAL A 179 -0.74 8.48 17.22
#